data_AF-A0A9E1V468-F1
#
_entry.id   AF-A0A9E1V468-F1
#
_cell.length_a   1.000
_cell.length_b   1.000
_cell.length_c   1.000
_cell.angle_alpha   90.00
_cell.angle_beta   90.00
_cell.angle_gamma   90.00
#
_symmetry.space_group_name_H-M   'P 1'
#
loop_
_entity.id
_entity.type
_entity.pdbx_description
1 polymer ?
#
loop_
_entity_poly.entity_id
_entity_poly.type
_entity_poly.pdbx_seq_one_letter_code
_entity_poly.pdbx_strand_id
1 'polypeptide(L)' 'MIYFLALVVLYAISFRFIWRLWWLRGGDSVAYRILWTCILLFPVFGWVCYGGFYSPPATQPQDLRARCTKGKNW' A
#
# COMPACT_ATOMS: atom_id res chain seq x y z
N MET A 1 0.30 12.73 11.19
CA MET A 1 1.61 12.46 11.84
C MET A 1 1.70 11.06 12.44
N ILE A 2 0.71 10.61 13.22
CA ILE A 2 0.72 9.28 13.88
C ILE A 2 0.81 8.10 12.89
N TYR A 3 0.06 8.14 11.79
CA TYR A 3 0.08 7.09 10.76
C TYR A 3 1.45 6.91 10.10
N PHE A 4 2.18 8.01 9.90
CA PHE A 4 3.52 7.98 9.32
C PHE A 4 4.53 7.31 10.27
N LEU A 5 4.47 7.66 11.55
CA LEU A 5 5.26 7.03 12.60
C LEU A 5 4.96 5.52 12.73
N ALA A 6 3.68 5.15 12.71
CA ALA A 6 3.27 3.74 12.74
C ALA A 6 3.83 2.96 11.56
N LEU A 7 3.78 3.53 10.34
CA LEU A 7 4.36 2.92 9.14
C LEU A 7 5.87 2.72 9.27
N VAL A 8 6.61 3.76 9.67
CA VAL A 8 8.07 3.68 9.84
C VAL A 8 8.47 2.60 10.84
N VAL A 9 7.75 2.51 11.97
CA VAL A 9 7.99 1.47 12.98
C VAL A 9 7.70 0.08 12.42
N LEU A 10 6.59 -0.08 11.69
CA LEU A 10 6.21 -1.35 11.08
C LEU A 10 7.25 -1.81 10.05
N TYR A 11 7.73 -0.90 9.20
CA TYR A 11 8.80 -1.15 8.25
C TYR A 11 10.10 -1.59 8.93
N ALA A 12 10.50 -0.90 10.00
CA ALA A 12 11.71 -1.22 10.75
C ALA A 12 11.64 -2.62 11.39
N ILE A 13 10.48 -2.98 11.95
CA ILE A 13 10.22 -4.31 12.54
C ILE A 13 10.27 -5.39 11.45
N SER A 14 9.54 -5.21 10.35
CA SER A 14 9.54 -6.16 9.22
C SER A 14 10.94 -6.37 8.66
N PHE A 15 11.70 -5.30 8.46
CA PHE A 15 13.08 -5.39 7.96
C PHE A 15 13.98 -6.19 8.92
N ARG A 16 13.87 -5.94 10.23
CA ARG A 16 14.62 -6.69 11.24
C ARG A 16 14.29 -8.19 11.23
N PHE A 17 13.03 -8.55 11.07
CA PHE A 17 12.61 -9.96 10.98
C PHE A 17 13.08 -10.62 9.69
N ILE A 18 13.01 -9.94 8.56
CA ILE A 18 13.54 -10.44 7.27
C ILE A 18 15.05 -10.64 7.39
N TRP A 19 15.78 -9.66 7.90
CA TRP A 19 17.23 -9.79 8.13
C TRP A 19 17.54 -11.02 8.98
N ARG A 20 16.84 -11.19 10.11
CA ARG A 20 17.01 -12.35 11.00
C ARG A 20 16.67 -13.67 10.32
N LEU A 21 15.63 -13.72 9.49
CA LEU A 21 15.23 -14.91 8.75
C LEU A 21 16.31 -15.35 7.75
N TRP A 22 16.93 -14.39 7.05
CA TRP A 22 17.94 -14.69 6.03
C TRP A 22 19.33 -14.96 6.62
N TRP A 23 19.69 -14.28 7.71
CA TRP A 23 21.04 -14.36 8.30
C TRP A 23 21.19 -15.40 9.40
N LEU A 24 20.16 -15.60 10.24
CA LEU A 24 20.25 -16.44 11.44
C LEU A 24 19.63 -17.83 11.25
N ARG A 25 18.82 -18.06 10.21
CA ARG A 25 18.19 -19.36 9.94
C ARG A 25 18.74 -20.04 8.70
N GLY A 26 20.00 -20.47 8.78
CA GLY A 26 20.72 -21.17 7.70
C GLY A 26 20.08 -22.47 7.21
N GLY A 27 19.35 -23.20 8.07
CA GLY A 27 18.77 -24.51 7.77
C GLY A 27 17.37 -24.51 7.15
N ASP A 28 16.68 -23.37 7.11
CA ASP A 28 15.34 -23.29 6.52
C ASP A 28 15.41 -23.29 4.99
N SER A 29 14.45 -23.95 4.34
CA SER A 29 14.35 -23.98 2.89
C SER A 29 14.13 -22.58 2.30
N VAL A 30 14.66 -22.34 1.10
CA VAL A 30 14.52 -21.05 0.42
C VAL A 30 13.04 -20.68 0.21
N ALA A 31 12.19 -21.66 -0.11
CA ALA A 31 10.74 -21.46 -0.25
C ALA A 31 10.09 -20.96 1.04
N TYR A 32 10.49 -21.48 2.20
CA TYR A 32 10.03 -21.01 3.50
C TYR A 32 10.43 -19.55 3.74
N ARG A 33 11.68 -19.19 3.41
CA ARG A 33 12.16 -17.81 3.58
C ARG A 33 11.40 -16.82 2.70
N ILE A 34 11.13 -17.19 1.45
CA ILE A 34 10.36 -16.36 0.52
C ILE A 34 8.94 -16.16 1.05
N LEU A 35 8.27 -17.23 1.49
CA LEU A 35 6.90 -17.15 2.02
C LEU A 35 6.81 -16.20 3.22
N TRP A 36 7.72 -16.32 4.20
CA TRP A 36 7.76 -15.42 5.35
C TRP A 36 8.14 -13.99 4.99
N THR A 37 9.01 -13.79 4.01
CA THR A 37 9.34 -12.46 3.50
C THR A 37 8.10 -11.79 2.90
N CYS A 38 7.30 -12.52 2.11
CA CYS A 38 6.03 -12.02 1.57
C CYS A 38 5.02 -11.67 2.66
N ILE A 39 4.87 -12.51 3.70
CA ILE A 39 3.97 -12.25 4.84
C ILE A 39 4.39 -10.98 5.59
N LEU A 40 5.69 -10.82 5.88
CA LEU A 40 6.20 -9.67 6.61
C LEU A 40 6.09 -8.35 5.81
N LEU A 41 6.02 -8.44 4.49
CA LEU A 41 5.82 -7.30 3.59
C LEU A 41 4.33 -7.01 3.30
N PHE A 42 3.42 -7.92 3.61
CA PHE A 42 1.98 -7.73 3.36
C PHE A 42 1.40 -6.41 3.93
N PRO A 43 1.65 -6.02 5.19
CA PRO A 43 1.10 -4.77 5.72
C PRO A 43 1.70 -3.52 5.05
N VAL A 44 2.85 -3.65 4.38
CA VAL A 44 3.43 -2.61 3.54
C VAL A 44 2.72 -2.55 2.19
N PHE A 45 2.55 -3.69 1.53
CA PHE A 45 1.92 -3.77 0.21
C PHE A 45 0.44 -3.43 0.24
N GLY A 46 -0.29 -3.79 1.31
CA GLY A 46 -1.70 -3.47 1.45
C GLY A 46 -1.98 -1.97 1.35
N TRP A 47 -1.13 -1.13 1.94
CA TRP A 47 -1.26 0.32 1.87
C TRP A 47 -0.96 0.86 0.47
N VAL A 48 0.11 0.40 -0.17
CA VAL A 48 0.47 0.81 -1.53
C VAL A 48 -0.62 0.40 -2.53
N CYS A 49 -1.16 -0.80 -2.40
CA CYS A 49 -2.24 -1.28 -3.25
C CYS A 49 -3.54 -0.50 -3.03
N TYR A 50 -3.89 -0.22 -1.77
CA TYR A 50 -5.08 0.59 -1.47
C TYR A 50 -4.92 2.04 -1.92
N GLY A 51 -3.74 2.65 -1.82
CA GLY A 51 -3.53 4.03 -2.27
C GLY A 51 -3.38 4.17 -3.79
N GLY A 52 -2.76 3.20 -4.47
CA GLY A 52 -2.41 3.27 -5.88
C GLY A 52 -3.44 2.71 -6.85
N PHE A 53 -4.20 1.68 -6.45
CA PHE A 53 -5.24 1.06 -7.28
C PHE A 53 -6.67 1.47 -6.91
N TYR A 54 -6.84 2.27 -5.86
CA TYR A 54 -8.16 2.79 -5.51
C TYR A 54 -8.51 3.96 -6.43
N SER A 55 -9.28 3.66 -7.46
CA SER A 55 -10.04 4.67 -8.19
C SER A 55 -11.26 5.03 -7.34
N PRO A 56 -11.32 6.22 -6.72
CA PRO A 56 -12.50 6.61 -5.98
C PRO A 56 -13.71 6.59 -6.93
N PRO A 57 -14.87 6.06 -6.50
CA PRO A 57 -16.06 6.12 -7.33
C PRO A 57 -16.37 7.58 -7.63
N ALA A 58 -16.70 7.88 -8.88
CA ALA A 58 -17.10 9.22 -9.26
C ALA A 58 -18.29 9.64 -8.40
N THR A 59 -18.13 10.70 -7.60
CA THR A 59 -19.15 11.24 -6.71
C THR A 59 -20.39 11.77 -7.44
N GLN A 60 -20.35 11.80 -8.78
CA GLN A 60 -21.44 12.25 -9.63
C GLN A 60 -21.47 11.42 -10.92
N PRO A 61 -22.62 10.84 -11.29
CA PRO A 61 -22.84 10.26 -12.61
C PRO A 61 -22.48 11.27 -13.71
N GLN A 62 -21.86 10.83 -14.79
CA GLN A 62 -21.49 11.70 -15.91
C GLN A 62 -22.71 12.47 -16.46
N ASP A 63 -23.89 11.86 -16.35
CA ASP A 63 -25.18 12.40 -16.81
C ASP A 63 -25.71 13.53 -15.93
N LEU A 64 -25.23 13.64 -14.69
CA LEU A 64 -25.61 14.70 -13.74
C LEU A 64 -24.57 15.81 -13.66
N ARG A 65 -23.42 15.71 -14.34
CA ARG A 65 -22.42 16.79 -14.35
C ARG A 65 -23.07 18.06 -14.90
N ALA A 66 -23.01 19.14 -14.13
CA ALA A 66 -23.39 20.45 -14.63
C ALA A 66 -22.58 20.76 -15.89
N ARG A 67 -23.26 20.88 -17.05
CA ARG A 67 -22.64 21.47 -18.23
C ARG A 67 -22.22 22.87 -17.82
N CYS A 68 -20.92 23.15 -17.83
CA CYS A 68 -20.45 24.52 -17.88
C CYS A 68 -20.97 25.13 -19.18
N THR A 69 -22.16 25.74 -19.13
CA THR A 69 -22.62 26.70 -20.12
C THR A 69 -21.63 27.85 -20.01
N LYS A 70 -20.63 27.85 -20.91
CA LYS A 70 -19.77 28.99 -21.13
C LYS A 70 -20.71 30.15 -21.47
N GLY A 71 -20.94 31.04 -20.52
CA GLY A 71 -21.87 32.15 -20.66
C GLY A 71 -21.51 32.93 -21.92
N LYS A 72 -22.38 32.86 -22.94
CA LYS A 72 -22.40 33.88 -23.99
C LYS A 72 -23.11 35.07 -23.39
N ASN A 73 -22.32 35.99 -22.83
CA ASN A 73 -22.78 37.33 -22.56
C ASN A 73 -23.00 37.98 -23.93
N TRP A 74 -24.27 38.21 -24.28
CA TRP A 74 -24.69 39.13 -25.33
C TRP A 74 -24.98 40.48 -24.67
#